data_AF-C5B566-F1
#
_entry.id   AF-C5B566-F1
#
_cell.length_a   1.000
_cell.length_b   1.000
_cell.length_c   1.000
_cell.angle_alpha   90.00
_cell.angle_beta   90.00
_cell.angle_gamma   90.00
#
_symmetry.space_group_name_H-M   'P 1'
#
loop_
_entity.id
_entity.type
_entity.pdbx_description
1 polymer ?
#
loop_
_entity_poly.entity_id
_entity_poly.type
_entity_poly.pdbx_seq_one_letter_code
_entity_poly.pdbx_strand_id
1 'polypeptide(L)'
;MTPSENMSRDKFFEWCGRRGLVMPGQISVVLGVSPQTVRNWRKEEGEVKYWVSLACDGYDACVEANLGPVPQIPRMSVETFNNWKQRCQLHTDDEVADVFRLTKQAIHNWINRGHFPEWLMLACLGFEWRLRRREAEEAATAAAVQDTPGATSQTGNVPSIEADQP
;
A
#
# COMPACT_ATOMS: atom_id res chain seq x y z
N MET A 1 -13.12 -0.25 -5.70
CA MET A 1 -11.95 0.35 -5.03
C MET A 1 -12.43 1.60 -4.31
N THR A 2 -12.49 1.60 -2.98
CA THR A 2 -12.63 2.86 -2.22
C THR A 2 -11.37 3.71 -2.49
N PRO A 3 -11.52 5.00 -2.81
CA PRO A 3 -10.36 5.84 -3.11
C PRO A 3 -9.57 6.03 -1.82
N SER A 4 -8.39 5.41 -1.72
CA SER A 4 -7.40 5.84 -0.73
C SER A 4 -7.12 7.31 -1.02
N GLU A 5 -7.48 8.19 -0.09
CA GLU A 5 -7.24 9.62 -0.19
C GLU A 5 -5.74 9.87 -0.41
N ASN A 6 -5.41 10.94 -1.16
CA ASN A 6 -4.02 11.35 -1.24
C ASN A 6 -3.57 11.79 0.16
N MET A 7 -2.27 11.64 0.44
CA MET A 7 -1.70 12.17 1.67
C MET A 7 -1.66 13.70 1.58
N SER A 8 -2.25 14.40 2.55
CA SER A 8 -2.06 15.84 2.69
C SER A 8 -0.58 16.16 2.92
N ARG A 9 -0.12 17.33 2.46
CA ARG A 9 1.23 17.84 2.74
C ARG A 9 1.62 17.73 4.21
N ASP A 10 0.74 18.10 5.13
CA ASP A 10 1.06 18.13 6.57
C ASP A 10 1.28 16.73 7.11
N LYS A 11 0.40 15.77 6.79
CA LYS A 11 0.61 14.35 7.09
C LYS A 11 1.91 13.81 6.50
N PHE A 12 2.28 14.22 5.29
CA PHE A 12 3.55 13.81 4.67
C PHE A 12 4.76 14.31 5.47
N PHE A 13 4.82 15.60 5.83
CA PHE A 13 5.95 16.11 6.61
C PHE A 13 5.94 15.65 8.06
N GLU A 14 4.76 15.37 8.63
CA GLU A 14 4.63 14.68 9.92
C GLU A 14 5.25 13.27 9.85
N TRP A 15 4.91 12.49 8.81
CA TRP A 15 5.52 11.18 8.56
C TRP A 15 7.04 11.30 8.42
N CYS A 16 7.55 12.28 7.66
CA CYS A 16 8.98 12.53 7.56
C CYS A 16 9.63 12.80 8.92
N GLY A 17 8.98 13.62 9.76
CA GLY A 17 9.43 13.92 11.12
C GLY A 17 9.54 12.67 11.99
N ARG A 18 8.53 11.80 11.97
CA ARG A 18 8.55 10.51 12.71
C ARG A 18 9.67 9.58 12.28
N ARG A 19 10.15 9.70 11.04
CA ARG A 19 11.27 8.92 10.48
C ARG A 19 12.62 9.63 10.55
N GLY A 20 12.70 10.78 11.22
CA GLY A 20 13.93 11.56 11.32
C GLY A 20 14.39 12.20 9.99
N LEU A 21 13.52 12.24 8.99
CA LEU A 21 13.77 12.84 7.68
C LEU A 21 13.45 14.35 7.71
N VAL A 22 14.21 15.10 8.51
CA VAL A 22 13.89 16.52 8.78
C VAL A 22 14.40 17.42 7.67
N MET A 23 15.55 17.09 7.08
CA MET A 23 16.22 17.92 6.07
C MET A 23 15.72 17.59 4.66
N PRO A 24 15.49 18.59 3.78
CA PRO A 24 15.09 18.35 2.39
C PRO A 24 16.02 17.41 1.61
N GLY A 25 17.32 17.43 1.93
CA GLY A 25 18.30 16.51 1.33
C GLY A 25 18.06 15.04 1.70
N GLN A 26 17.67 14.75 2.94
CA GLN A 26 17.36 13.38 3.37
C GLN A 26 16.10 12.86 2.67
N ILE A 27 15.04 13.68 2.67
CA ILE A 27 13.78 13.35 1.98
C ILE A 27 14.02 13.14 0.48
N SER A 28 14.84 14.00 -0.13
CA SER A 28 15.23 13.93 -1.54
C SER A 28 15.91 12.61 -1.89
N VAL A 29 16.85 12.16 -1.07
CA VAL A 29 17.56 10.88 -1.26
C VAL A 29 16.60 9.71 -1.12
N VAL A 30 15.78 9.69 -0.07
CA VAL A 30 14.84 8.58 0.18
C VAL A 30 13.80 8.47 -0.93
N LEU A 31 13.22 9.59 -1.35
CA LEU A 31 12.14 9.59 -2.34
C LEU A 31 12.62 9.72 -3.78
N GLY A 32 13.91 9.80 -4.07
CA GLY A 32 14.41 9.94 -5.45
C GLY A 32 13.83 11.16 -6.18
N VAL A 33 13.75 12.31 -5.48
CA VAL A 33 13.32 13.60 -6.06
C VAL A 33 14.33 14.68 -5.76
N SER A 34 14.27 15.82 -6.47
CA SER A 34 15.19 16.92 -6.19
C SER A 34 14.89 17.58 -4.82
N PRO A 35 15.90 18.11 -4.10
CA PRO A 35 15.67 18.89 -2.88
C PRO A 35 14.79 20.12 -3.14
N GLN A 36 14.83 20.68 -4.36
CA GLN A 36 13.96 21.79 -4.74
C GLN A 36 12.49 21.38 -4.79
N THR A 37 12.18 20.18 -5.30
CA THR A 37 10.83 19.61 -5.29
C THR A 37 10.30 19.53 -3.86
N VAL A 38 11.11 19.04 -2.93
CA VAL A 38 10.73 18.95 -1.50
C VAL A 38 10.49 20.35 -0.91
N ARG A 39 11.33 21.34 -1.25
CA ARG A 39 11.13 22.73 -0.82
C ARG A 39 9.85 23.35 -1.39
N ASN A 40 9.48 23.01 -2.61
CA ASN A 40 8.23 23.49 -3.22
C ASN A 40 7.02 22.89 -2.49
N TRP A 41 7.01 21.58 -2.21
CA TRP A 41 5.95 20.94 -1.44
C TRP A 41 5.74 21.54 -0.05
N ARG A 42 6.81 22.03 0.59
CA ARG A 42 6.68 22.74 1.88
C ARG A 42 5.92 24.07 1.78
N LYS A 43 5.94 24.71 0.60
CA LYS A 43 5.31 26.02 0.36
C LYS A 43 3.90 25.90 -0.19
N GLU A 44 3.64 24.85 -0.97
CA GLU A 44 2.32 24.56 -1.51
C GLU A 44 1.35 24.21 -0.39
N GLU A 45 0.05 24.46 -0.59
CA GLU A 45 -1.02 23.94 0.25
C GLU A 45 -1.72 22.78 -0.48
N GLY A 46 -2.30 21.86 0.29
CA GLY A 46 -3.06 20.73 -0.26
C GLY A 46 -2.32 19.40 -0.20
N GLU A 47 -2.52 18.57 -1.22
CA GLU A 47 -2.12 17.17 -1.24
C GLU A 47 -0.82 16.95 -2.01
N VAL A 48 0.02 16.06 -1.51
CA VAL A 48 1.14 15.55 -2.31
C VAL A 48 0.62 14.54 -3.34
N LYS A 49 1.38 14.34 -4.42
CA LYS A 49 1.03 13.35 -5.45
C LYS A 49 0.83 11.96 -4.82
N TYR A 50 -0.15 11.20 -5.29
CA TYR A 50 -0.51 9.91 -4.71
C TYR A 50 0.67 8.93 -4.56
N TRP A 51 1.55 8.87 -5.57
CA TRP A 51 2.74 8.01 -5.52
C TRP A 51 3.64 8.31 -4.32
N VAL A 52 3.62 9.54 -3.76
CA VAL A 52 4.39 9.89 -2.56
C VAL A 52 3.90 9.09 -1.36
N SER A 53 2.59 8.90 -1.23
CA SER A 53 2.02 8.06 -0.18
C SER A 53 2.46 6.61 -0.34
N LEU A 54 2.46 6.08 -1.57
CA LEU A 54 2.96 4.73 -1.83
C LEU A 54 4.45 4.62 -1.51
N ALA A 55 5.25 5.62 -1.86
CA ALA A 55 6.68 5.62 -1.56
C ALA A 55 6.95 5.67 -0.04
N CYS A 56 6.13 6.40 0.73
CA CYS A 56 6.19 6.38 2.20
C CYS A 56 5.93 4.97 2.74
N ASP A 57 4.89 4.30 2.25
CA ASP A 57 4.58 2.92 2.67
C ASP A 57 5.67 1.93 2.26
N GLY A 58 6.29 2.11 1.09
CA GLY A 58 7.42 1.31 0.66
C GLY A 58 8.64 1.50 1.56
N TYR A 59 8.87 2.73 2.03
CA TYR A 59 9.96 3.01 2.95
C TYR A 59 9.69 2.35 4.31
N ASP A 60 8.44 2.41 4.76
CA ASP A 60 7.99 1.75 5.99
C ASP A 60 8.19 0.24 5.91
N ALA A 61 7.82 -0.38 4.79
CA ALA A 61 8.06 -1.80 4.55
C ALA A 61 9.56 -2.15 4.56
N CYS A 62 10.42 -1.31 3.99
CA CYS A 62 11.87 -1.52 4.04
C CYS A 62 12.44 -1.43 5.46
N VAL A 63 11.97 -0.46 6.24
CA VAL A 63 12.37 -0.29 7.65
C VAL A 63 11.89 -1.46 8.49
N GLU A 64 10.65 -1.90 8.33
CA GLU A 64 10.09 -3.09 9.01
C GLU A 64 10.88 -4.37 8.68
N ALA A 65 11.37 -4.48 7.44
CA ALA A 65 12.23 -5.57 7.01
C ALA A 65 13.70 -5.45 7.46
N ASN A 66 14.05 -4.46 8.29
CA ASN A 66 15.41 -4.17 8.78
C ASN A 66 16.44 -3.93 7.66
N LEU A 67 16.02 -3.35 6.53
CA LEU A 67 16.92 -3.00 5.40
C LEU A 67 17.71 -1.70 5.63
N GLY A 68 17.65 -1.14 6.84
CA GLY A 68 18.33 0.08 7.25
C GLY A 68 17.51 1.36 7.01
N PRO A 69 18.01 2.51 7.50
CA PRO A 69 17.28 3.78 7.49
C PRO A 69 17.27 4.48 6.11
N VAL A 70 18.17 4.09 5.21
CA VAL A 70 18.18 4.55 3.81
C VAL A 70 18.30 3.30 2.95
N PRO A 71 17.17 2.70 2.56
CA PRO A 71 17.21 1.46 1.82
C PRO A 71 17.93 1.69 0.48
N GLN A 72 18.92 0.85 0.18
CA GLN A 72 19.64 0.88 -1.09
C GLN A 72 18.77 0.21 -2.15
N ILE A 73 17.82 0.98 -2.68
CA ILE A 73 16.84 0.48 -3.63
C ILE A 73 17.41 0.61 -5.04
N PRO A 74 17.53 -0.48 -5.80
CA PRO A 74 18.02 -0.41 -7.16
C PRO A 74 17.06 0.41 -8.02
N ARG A 75 17.62 1.08 -9.03
CA ARG A 75 16.79 1.75 -10.04
C ARG A 75 15.88 0.74 -10.75
N MET A 76 14.67 1.18 -11.06
CA MET A 76 13.73 0.36 -11.82
C MET A 76 14.25 0.10 -13.23
N SER A 77 14.23 -1.17 -13.64
CA SER A 77 14.48 -1.62 -15.01
C SER A 77 13.18 -2.10 -15.66
N VAL A 78 13.17 -2.27 -16.98
CA VAL A 78 12.00 -2.82 -17.70
C VAL A 78 11.66 -4.22 -17.20
N GLU A 79 12.67 -5.07 -17.00
CA GLU A 79 12.48 -6.42 -16.48
C GLU A 79 11.89 -6.41 -15.08
N THR A 80 12.47 -5.62 -14.16
CA THR A 80 11.96 -5.53 -12.79
C THR A 80 10.54 -4.96 -12.73
N PHE A 81 10.23 -3.99 -13.59
CA PHE A 81 8.90 -3.39 -13.69
C PHE A 81 7.87 -4.40 -14.21
N ASN A 82 8.21 -5.19 -15.23
CA ASN A 82 7.32 -6.23 -15.75
C ASN A 82 7.09 -7.35 -14.71
N ASN A 83 8.13 -7.75 -13.99
CA ASN A 83 8.02 -8.72 -12.90
C ASN A 83 7.11 -8.18 -11.78
N TRP A 84 7.24 -6.90 -11.44
CA TRP A 84 6.33 -6.24 -10.48
C TRP A 84 4.88 -6.23 -10.96
N LYS A 85 4.63 -5.84 -12.23
CA LYS A 85 3.29 -5.88 -12.84
C LYS A 85 2.68 -7.28 -12.73
N GLN A 86 3.44 -8.32 -13.06
CA GLN A 86 2.99 -9.70 -13.00
C GLN A 86 2.63 -10.14 -11.58
N ARG A 87 3.50 -9.86 -10.59
CA ARG A 87 3.21 -10.18 -9.17
C ARG A 87 1.96 -9.49 -8.65
N CYS A 88 1.74 -8.24 -9.10
CA CYS A 88 0.58 -7.44 -8.74
C CYS A 88 -0.66 -7.73 -9.60
N GLN A 89 -0.58 -8.67 -10.56
CA GLN A 89 -1.67 -9.00 -11.49
C GLN A 89 -2.17 -7.78 -12.29
N LEU A 90 -1.25 -6.88 -12.67
CA LEU A 90 -1.50 -5.72 -13.51
C LEU A 90 -1.13 -6.06 -14.95
N HIS A 91 -2.12 -6.20 -15.82
CA HIS A 91 -1.94 -6.70 -17.18
C HIS A 91 -1.76 -5.58 -18.21
N THR A 92 -2.29 -4.40 -17.93
CA THR A 92 -2.34 -3.26 -18.85
C THR A 92 -1.59 -2.05 -18.29
N ASP A 93 -1.17 -1.15 -19.19
CA ASP A 93 -0.57 0.12 -18.79
C ASP A 93 -1.60 1.06 -18.16
N ASP A 94 -2.90 0.87 -18.45
CA ASP A 94 -3.99 1.61 -17.83
C ASP A 94 -4.15 1.23 -16.34
N GLU A 95 -4.13 -0.06 -16.02
CA GLU A 95 -4.17 -0.52 -14.61
C GLU A 95 -2.97 0.01 -13.82
N VAL A 96 -1.78 0.07 -14.44
CA VAL A 96 -0.60 0.65 -13.78
C VAL A 96 -0.74 2.16 -13.62
N ALA A 97 -1.27 2.86 -14.63
CA ALA A 97 -1.55 4.28 -14.55
C ALA A 97 -2.54 4.59 -13.40
N ASP A 98 -3.56 3.75 -13.21
CA ASP A 98 -4.52 3.85 -12.12
C ASP A 98 -3.86 3.68 -10.75
N VAL A 99 -2.93 2.73 -10.61
CA VAL A 99 -2.16 2.54 -9.36
C VAL A 99 -1.44 3.80 -8.94
N PHE A 100 -0.79 4.51 -9.86
CA PHE A 100 -0.01 5.71 -9.53
C PHE A 100 -0.79 7.03 -9.70
N ARG A 101 -2.04 6.97 -10.18
CA ARG A 101 -2.84 8.12 -10.61
C ARG A 101 -2.09 9.00 -11.61
N LEU A 102 -1.50 8.36 -12.61
CA LEU A 102 -0.80 9.00 -13.71
C LEU A 102 -1.55 8.72 -15.01
N THR A 103 -1.09 9.32 -16.11
CA THR A 103 -1.66 9.02 -17.42
C THR A 103 -1.02 7.75 -17.98
N LYS A 104 -1.79 6.96 -18.73
CA LYS A 104 -1.28 5.83 -19.53
C LYS A 104 -0.05 6.23 -20.36
N GLN A 105 -0.10 7.41 -20.97
CA GLN A 105 1.00 7.94 -21.78
C GLN A 105 2.30 8.10 -20.98
N ALA A 106 2.22 8.49 -19.70
CA ALA A 106 3.40 8.58 -18.84
C ALA A 106 4.02 7.20 -18.63
N ILE A 107 3.21 6.19 -18.32
CA ILE A 107 3.65 4.79 -18.15
C ILE A 107 4.28 4.28 -19.44
N HIS A 108 3.59 4.44 -20.57
CA HIS A 108 4.06 4.05 -21.89
C HIS A 108 5.41 4.69 -22.25
N ASN A 109 5.58 5.98 -21.94
CA ASN A 109 6.83 6.69 -22.16
C ASN A 109 7.99 6.13 -21.32
N TRP A 110 7.75 5.68 -20.09
CA TRP A 110 8.80 5.07 -19.27
C TRP A 110 9.28 3.76 -19.88
N ILE A 111 8.33 2.88 -20.24
CA ILE A 111 8.60 1.56 -20.78
C ILE A 111 9.37 1.69 -22.11
N ASN A 112 8.86 2.49 -23.05
CA ASN A 112 9.47 2.63 -24.37
C ASN A 112 10.88 3.23 -24.32
N ARG A 113 11.13 4.13 -23.37
CA ARG A 113 12.45 4.76 -23.21
C ARG A 113 13.39 3.95 -22.33
N GLY A 114 12.89 2.92 -21.65
CA GLY A 114 13.63 2.21 -20.60
C GLY A 114 14.09 3.12 -19.46
N HIS A 115 13.43 4.27 -19.26
CA HIS A 115 13.84 5.28 -18.30
C HIS A 115 12.71 5.55 -17.31
N PHE A 116 12.92 5.11 -16.08
CA PHE A 116 11.93 5.18 -15.01
C PHE A 116 12.27 6.28 -14.01
N PRO A 117 11.26 6.88 -13.35
CA PRO A 117 11.50 7.77 -12.22
C PRO A 117 12.20 7.04 -11.07
N GLU A 118 13.12 7.71 -10.37
CA GLU A 118 13.87 7.10 -9.26
C GLU A 118 12.97 6.66 -8.10
N TRP A 119 11.88 7.38 -7.86
CA TRP A 119 10.89 7.06 -6.84
C TRP A 119 10.08 5.78 -7.11
N LEU A 120 10.05 5.30 -8.36
CA LEU A 120 9.09 4.29 -8.80
C LEU A 120 9.25 2.97 -8.06
N MET A 121 10.49 2.51 -7.86
CA MET A 121 10.75 1.25 -7.16
C MET A 121 10.20 1.27 -5.74
N LEU A 122 10.42 2.37 -5.02
CA LEU A 122 9.93 2.54 -3.67
C LEU A 122 8.39 2.57 -3.63
N ALA A 123 7.75 3.26 -4.58
CA ALA A 123 6.29 3.27 -4.67
C ALA A 123 5.70 1.89 -5.04
N CYS A 124 6.37 1.12 -5.91
CA CYS A 124 6.00 -0.26 -6.23
C CYS A 124 6.01 -1.16 -4.98
N LEU A 125 7.05 -1.03 -4.13
CA LEU A 125 7.13 -1.76 -2.86
C LEU A 125 6.00 -1.39 -1.90
N GLY A 126 5.65 -0.10 -1.81
CA GLY A 126 4.53 0.33 -0.97
C GLY A 126 3.18 -0.18 -1.46
N PHE A 127 2.98 -0.26 -2.78
CA PHE A 127 1.78 -0.87 -3.35
C PHE A 127 1.69 -2.37 -2.99
N GLU A 128 2.78 -3.13 -3.16
CA GLU A 128 2.84 -4.54 -2.75
C GLU A 128 2.59 -4.72 -1.24
N TRP A 129 3.09 -3.80 -0.41
CA TRP A 129 2.85 -3.83 1.04
C TRP A 129 1.37 -3.60 1.37
N ARG A 130 0.70 -2.64 0.71
CA ARG A 130 -0.75 -2.43 0.87
C ARG A 130 -1.57 -3.64 0.46
N LEU A 131 -1.22 -4.28 -0.66
CA LEU A 131 -1.89 -5.50 -1.11
C LEU A 131 -1.80 -6.61 -0.06
N ARG A 132 -0.59 -6.91 0.41
CA ARG A 132 -0.37 -7.94 1.43
C ARG A 132 -1.11 -7.67 2.74
N ARG A 133 -1.17 -6.40 3.18
CA ARG A 133 -1.94 -6.02 4.37
C ARG A 133 -3.43 -6.28 4.20
N ARG A 134 -4.00 -5.91 3.05
CA ARG A 134 -5.41 -6.16 2.77
C ARG A 134 -5.71 -7.66 2.73
N GLU A 135 -4.90 -8.44 2.04
CA GLU A 135 -5.05 -9.90 1.98
C GLU A 135 -4.98 -10.52 3.38
N ALA A 136 -4.09 -10.03 4.24
CA ALA A 136 -3.99 -10.48 5.63
C ALA A 136 -5.22 -10.07 6.47
N GLU A 137 -5.74 -8.85 6.30
CA GLU A 137 -6.95 -8.36 6.98
C GLU A 137 -8.20 -9.14 6.54
N GLU A 138 -8.34 -9.45 5.26
CA GLU A 138 -9.42 -10.28 4.71
C GLU A 138 -9.33 -11.72 5.22
N ALA A 139 -8.13 -12.31 5.24
CA ALA A 139 -7.90 -13.64 5.79
C ALA A 139 -8.20 -13.71 7.31
N ALA A 140 -7.79 -12.71 8.07
CA ALA A 140 -8.08 -12.61 9.50
C ALA A 140 -9.58 -12.47 9.77
N THR A 141 -10.29 -11.67 8.95
CA THR A 141 -11.75 -11.53 9.02
C THR A 141 -12.45 -12.85 8.69
N ALA A 142 -12.00 -13.56 7.64
CA ALA A 142 -12.56 -14.85 7.26
C ALA A 142 -12.36 -15.92 8.36
N ALA A 143 -11.21 -15.93 9.02
CA ALA A 143 -10.95 -16.83 10.15
C ALA A 143 -11.86 -16.52 11.37
N ALA A 144 -12.04 -15.24 11.72
CA ALA A 144 -12.90 -14.84 12.84
C ALA A 144 -14.38 -15.22 12.64
N VAL A 145 -14.87 -15.21 11.39
CA VAL A 145 -16.24 -15.63 11.06
C VAL A 145 -16.42 -17.15 11.21
N GLN A 146 -15.37 -17.95 10.96
CA GLN A 146 -15.42 -19.41 11.09
C GLN A 146 -15.34 -19.89 12.56
N ASP A 147 -14.66 -19.13 13.43
CA ASP A 147 -14.47 -19.46 14.85
C ASP A 147 -15.59 -18.97 15.78
N THR A 148 -16.69 -18.42 15.26
CA THR A 148 -17.87 -18.09 16.08
C THR A 148 -18.61 -19.39 16.44
N PRO A 149 -18.59 -19.87 17.69
CA PRO A 149 -19.26 -21.11 18.05
C PRO A 149 -20.77 -20.91 17.89
N GLY A 150 -21.40 -21.74 17.06
CA GLY A 150 -22.84 -21.77 16.90
C GLY A 150 -23.53 -21.85 18.26
N ALA A 151 -24.34 -20.83 18.56
CA ALA A 151 -25.23 -20.83 19.70
C ALA A 151 -26.03 -22.15 19.71
N THR A 152 -25.87 -22.88 20.79
CA THR A 152 -26.45 -24.19 21.03
C THR A 152 -27.97 -24.13 20.93
N SER A 153 -28.53 -24.61 19.81
CA SER A 153 -29.95 -25.00 19.75
C SER A 153 -30.12 -26.29 20.54
N GLN A 154 -30.23 -26.19 21.87
CA GLN A 154 -30.83 -27.24 22.69
C GLN A 154 -32.33 -27.27 22.40
N THR A 155 -32.74 -28.14 21.48
CA THR A 155 -34.13 -28.60 21.39
C THR A 155 -34.40 -29.50 22.60
N GLY A 156 -34.99 -28.90 23.65
CA GLY A 156 -35.52 -29.62 24.80
C GLY A 156 -36.63 -30.57 24.35
N ASN A 157 -36.31 -31.86 24.29
CA ASN A 157 -37.27 -32.92 24.03
C ASN A 157 -38.02 -33.20 25.34
N VAL A 158 -39.28 -32.78 25.43
CA VAL A 158 -40.17 -33.02 26.58
C VAL A 158 -40.70 -34.47 26.48
N PRO A 159 -40.47 -35.34 27.48
CA PRO A 159 -41.15 -36.63 27.50
C PRO A 159 -42.59 -36.44 28.01
N SER A 160 -43.54 -36.78 27.15
CA SER A 160 -44.95 -36.96 27.51
C SER A 160 -45.09 -38.06 28.56
N ILE A 161 -45.59 -37.71 29.75
CA ILE A 161 -46.04 -38.68 30.75
C ILE A 161 -47.50 -38.98 30.42
N GLU A 162 -47.72 -40.18 29.89
CA GLU A 162 -49.02 -40.80 29.71
C GLU A 162 -49.46 -41.35 31.07
N ALA A 163 -50.50 -40.75 31.65
CA ALA A 163 -51.16 -41.26 32.84
C ALA A 163 -52.66 -41.13 32.62
N ASP A 164 -53.32 -42.23 32.25
CA ASP A 164 -54.71 -42.44 32.65
C ASP A 164 -55.13 -43.92 32.50
N GLN A 165 -55.41 -44.56 33.64
CA GLN A 165 -56.36 -45.65 33.88
C GLN A 165 -56.62 -45.65 35.40
N PRO A 166 -57.84 -45.96 35.89
CA PRO A 166 -58.75 -46.99 35.38
C PRO A 166 -60.07 -46.52 34.76
#